data_AF-A0AAW8MIG0-F1
#
_entry.id   AF-A0AAW8MIG0-F1
#
_cell.length_a   1.000
_cell.length_b   1.000
_cell.length_c   1.000
_cell.angle_alpha   90.00
_cell.angle_beta   90.00
_cell.angle_gamma   90.00
#
_symmetry.space_group_name_H-M   'P 1'
#
loop_
_entity.id
_entity.type
_entity.pdbx_description
1 polymer ?
#
loop_
_entity_poly.entity_id
_entity_poly.type
_entity_poly.pdbx_seq_one_letter_code
_entity_poly.pdbx_strand_id
1 'polypeptide(L)'
;MNDEVVARIKNIPPDTYLRISYTHSDGRLSGMDQGWLKGVNFEAKTLTLKSANYDTLKTVWIDNIKSPRDIDDTHTGSGSAGPAIDEISYWDRVSGWLTVHMG
;
A
#
# COMPACT_ATOMS: atom_id res chain seq x y z
N MET A 1 16.58 -1.01 0.95
CA MET A 1 15.43 -0.27 0.39
C MET A 1 15.67 0.01 -1.08
N ASN A 2 14.75 -0.43 -1.94
CA ASN A 2 14.83 -0.21 -3.37
C ASN A 2 14.33 1.22 -3.69
N ASP A 3 15.24 2.11 -4.11
CA ASP A 3 14.93 3.52 -4.34
C ASP A 3 13.90 3.74 -5.45
N GLU A 4 13.83 2.84 -6.44
CA GLU A 4 12.83 2.92 -7.52
C GLU A 4 11.44 2.53 -7.01
N VAL A 5 11.34 1.53 -6.13
CA VAL A 5 10.08 1.15 -5.46
C VAL A 5 9.56 2.29 -4.60
N VAL A 6 10.47 2.94 -3.85
CA VAL A 6 10.15 4.12 -3.03
C VAL A 6 9.64 5.26 -3.91
N ALA A 7 10.33 5.55 -5.02
CA ALA A 7 9.92 6.56 -5.97
C ALA A 7 8.56 6.24 -6.61
N ARG A 8 8.28 4.96 -6.89
CA ARG A 8 6.98 4.52 -7.40
C ARG A 8 5.87 4.79 -6.40
N ILE A 9 6.02 4.35 -5.15
CA ILE A 9 5.02 4.54 -4.08
C ILE A 9 4.75 6.03 -3.83
N LYS A 10 5.79 6.89 -3.89
CA LYS A 10 5.65 8.36 -3.76
C LYS A 10 4.73 9.00 -4.79
N ASN A 11 4.63 8.41 -5.98
CA ASN A 11 3.82 8.93 -7.08
C ASN A 11 2.41 8.33 -7.10
N ILE A 12 2.09 7.41 -6.20
CA ILE A 12 0.76 6.80 -6.09
C ILE A 12 -0.13 7.73 -5.25
N PRO A 13 -1.30 8.14 -5.76
CA PRO A 13 -2.27 8.90 -4.98
C PRO A 13 -2.76 8.13 -3.75
N PRO A 14 -3.13 8.80 -2.66
CA PRO A 14 -3.77 8.15 -1.52
C PRO A 14 -5.11 7.55 -1.97
N ASP A 15 -5.62 6.56 -1.21
CA ASP A 15 -6.85 5.86 -1.55
C ASP A 15 -6.85 5.27 -2.98
N THR A 16 -5.67 4.93 -3.51
CA THR A 16 -5.56 4.16 -4.76
C THR A 16 -5.64 2.68 -4.44
N TYR A 17 -6.41 1.93 -5.23
CA TYR A 17 -6.43 0.47 -5.11
C TYR A 17 -5.13 -0.11 -5.67
N LEU A 18 -4.42 -0.88 -4.85
CA LEU A 18 -3.16 -1.50 -5.21
C LEU A 18 -3.28 -3.01 -5.24
N ARG A 19 -2.56 -3.62 -6.19
CA ARG A 19 -2.18 -5.03 -6.15
C ARG A 19 -0.65 -5.09 -6.07
N ILE A 20 -0.14 -5.79 -5.06
CA ILE A 20 1.29 -5.83 -4.76
C ILE A 20 1.77 -7.27 -4.68
N SER A 21 2.73 -7.63 -5.53
CA SER A 21 3.53 -8.83 -5.38
C SER A 21 4.80 -8.55 -4.57
N TYR A 22 5.15 -9.43 -3.65
CA TYR A 22 6.39 -9.33 -2.88
C TYR A 22 6.84 -10.72 -2.43
N THR A 23 8.10 -10.83 -2.03
CA THR A 23 8.64 -12.08 -1.49
C THR A 23 8.62 -12.01 0.04
N HIS A 24 8.00 -12.98 0.69
CA HIS A 24 8.05 -13.12 2.15
C HIS A 24 9.49 -13.37 2.63
N SER A 25 9.75 -13.11 3.91
CA SER A 25 11.08 -13.31 4.52
C SER A 25 11.56 -14.76 4.47
N ASP A 26 10.65 -15.72 4.26
CA ASP A 26 10.94 -17.15 4.07
C ASP A 26 11.22 -17.54 2.61
N GLY A 27 11.28 -16.55 1.70
CA GLY A 27 11.55 -16.76 0.27
C GLY A 27 10.32 -17.14 -0.57
N ARG A 28 9.13 -17.25 0.02
CA ARG A 28 7.89 -17.56 -0.72
C ARG A 28 7.37 -16.30 -1.41
N LEU A 29 6.91 -16.44 -2.64
CA LEU A 29 6.17 -15.37 -3.32
C LEU A 29 4.80 -15.20 -2.65
N SER A 30 4.47 -13.96 -2.28
CA SER A 30 3.10 -13.61 -1.92
C SER A 30 2.19 -13.87 -3.12
N GLY A 31 1.02 -14.46 -2.87
CA GLY A 31 -0.01 -14.71 -3.87
C GLY A 31 -0.65 -13.45 -4.47
N MET A 32 -0.12 -12.26 -4.11
CA MET A 32 -0.57 -10.91 -4.45
C MET A 32 -1.53 -10.35 -3.40
N ASP A 33 -1.03 -9.36 -2.67
CA ASP A 33 -1.84 -8.60 -1.71
C ASP A 33 -2.55 -7.48 -2.44
N GLN A 34 -3.79 -7.21 -2.05
CA GLN A 34 -4.58 -6.20 -2.72
C GLN A 34 -5.49 -5.44 -1.75
N GLY A 35 -5.72 -4.18 -2.04
CA GLY A 35 -6.55 -3.32 -1.23
C GLY A 35 -6.31 -1.84 -1.52
N TRP A 36 -7.10 -0.99 -0.86
CA TRP A 36 -6.96 0.45 -0.92
C TRP A 36 -5.73 0.90 -0.13
N LEU A 37 -4.87 1.71 -0.74
CA LEU A 37 -3.72 2.31 -0.08
C LEU A 37 -4.19 3.27 1.01
N LYS A 38 -3.79 2.99 2.23
CA LYS A 38 -4.22 3.72 3.42
C LYS A 38 -3.09 4.43 4.15
N GLY A 39 -1.89 3.85 4.15
CA GLY A 39 -0.75 4.51 4.78
C GLY A 39 0.57 3.98 4.26
N VAL A 40 1.63 4.77 4.41
CA VAL A 40 2.99 4.37 4.07
C VAL A 40 3.94 4.96 5.09
N ASN A 41 4.71 4.13 5.78
CA ASN A 41 5.78 4.59 6.65
C ASN A 41 7.12 4.20 6.02
N PHE A 42 7.86 5.19 5.52
CA PHE A 42 9.15 4.93 4.89
C PHE A 42 10.31 4.71 5.86
N GLU A 43 10.18 5.16 7.10
CA GLU A 43 11.13 4.89 8.16
C GLU A 43 10.99 3.45 8.66
N ALA A 44 9.76 3.03 8.95
CA ALA A 44 9.41 1.65 9.30
C ALA A 44 9.39 0.71 8.08
N LYS A 45 9.46 1.27 6.86
CA LYS A 45 9.45 0.58 5.57
C LYS A 45 8.21 -0.30 5.36
N THR A 46 7.06 0.22 5.72
CA THR A 46 5.77 -0.46 5.62
C THR A 46 4.77 0.33 4.77
N LEU A 47 3.84 -0.39 4.17
CA LEU A 47 2.68 0.13 3.47
C LEU A 47 1.44 -0.62 3.96
N THR A 48 0.35 0.10 4.21
CA THR A 48 -0.90 -0.46 4.72
C THR A 48 -1.98 -0.42 3.66
N LEU A 49 -2.60 -1.56 3.42
CA LEU A 49 -3.74 -1.76 2.53
C LEU A 49 -4.99 -2.08 3.34
N LYS A 50 -6.13 -1.48 3.01
CA LYS A 50 -7.45 -1.94 3.47
C LYS A 50 -8.06 -2.88 2.44
N SER A 51 -8.41 -4.10 2.84
CA SER A 51 -9.03 -5.06 1.93
C SER A 51 -10.33 -4.51 1.36
N ALA A 52 -10.57 -4.71 0.06
CA ALA A 52 -11.78 -4.24 -0.59
C ALA A 52 -13.02 -5.09 -0.26
N ASN A 53 -12.81 -6.33 0.20
CA ASN A 53 -13.90 -7.30 0.45
C ASN A 53 -14.14 -7.56 1.94
N TYR A 54 -13.22 -7.14 2.80
CA TYR A 54 -13.25 -7.44 4.23
C TYR A 54 -12.78 -6.22 5.01
N ASP A 55 -13.35 -5.96 6.18
CA ASP A 55 -12.92 -4.87 7.06
C ASP A 55 -11.63 -5.26 7.81
N THR A 56 -10.55 -5.45 7.05
CA THR A 56 -9.26 -5.89 7.55
C THR A 56 -8.15 -5.05 6.92
N LEU A 57 -7.17 -4.68 7.75
CA LEU A 57 -5.95 -4.01 7.31
C LEU A 57 -4.83 -5.02 7.11
N LYS A 58 -4.02 -4.80 6.08
CA LYS A 58 -2.86 -5.60 5.77
C LYS A 58 -1.63 -4.73 5.64
N THR A 59 -0.55 -5.12 6.32
CA THR A 59 0.74 -4.44 6.25
C THR A 59 1.68 -5.20 5.31
N VAL A 60 2.21 -4.49 4.32
CA VAL A 60 3.20 -4.96 3.36
C VAL A 60 4.54 -4.32 3.69
N TRP A 61 5.61 -5.10 3.70
CA TRP A 61 6.97 -4.60 3.89
C TRP A 61 7.56 -4.14 2.57
N ILE A 62 7.95 -2.88 2.48
CA ILE A 62 8.45 -2.26 1.24
C ILE A 62 9.76 -2.91 0.80
N ASP A 63 10.63 -3.29 1.74
CA ASP A 63 11.90 -3.97 1.45
C ASP A 63 11.71 -5.34 0.76
N ASN A 64 10.51 -5.93 0.83
CA ASN A 64 10.18 -7.21 0.20
C ASN A 64 9.65 -7.06 -1.23
N ILE A 65 9.34 -5.84 -1.67
CA ILE A 65 8.90 -5.55 -3.03
C ILE A 65 10.13 -5.45 -3.92
N LYS A 66 10.23 -6.35 -4.91
CA LYS A 66 11.45 -6.49 -5.72
C LYS A 66 11.64 -5.33 -6.69
N SER A 67 10.57 -4.87 -7.34
CA SER A 67 10.64 -3.87 -8.40
C SER A 67 9.40 -2.97 -8.44
N PRO A 68 9.46 -1.78 -9.08
CA PRO A 68 8.31 -0.91 -9.27
C PRO A 68 7.13 -1.56 -10.02
N ARG A 69 7.41 -2.56 -10.87
CA ARG A 69 6.40 -3.30 -11.64
C ARG A 69 5.57 -4.25 -10.80
N ASP A 70 6.05 -4.57 -9.60
CA ASP A 70 5.32 -5.39 -8.64
C ASP A 70 4.23 -4.58 -7.90
N ILE A 71 4.10 -3.28 -8.18
CA ILE A 71 3.04 -2.41 -7.68
C ILE A 71 2.14 -1.99 -8.83
N ASP A 72 0.95 -2.56 -8.88
CA ASP A 72 -0.08 -2.25 -9.86
C ASP A 72 -1.18 -1.38 -9.22
N ASP A 73 -1.24 -0.13 -9.68
CA ASP A 73 -2.21 0.90 -9.30
C ASP A 73 -3.23 1.19 -10.42
N THR A 74 -3.21 0.41 -11.50
CA THR A 74 -4.06 0.60 -12.68
C THR A 74 -5.33 -0.24 -12.63
N HIS A 75 -5.39 -1.20 -11.70
CA HIS A 75 -6.57 -2.05 -11.51
C HIS A 75 -7.70 -1.29 -10.80
N THR A 76 -8.68 -0.86 -11.57
CA THR A 76 -9.98 -0.38 -11.09
C THR A 76 -11.07 -1.35 -11.59
N GLY A 77 -11.72 -2.13 -10.72
CA GLY A 77 -12.67 -3.16 -11.14
C GLY A 77 -13.75 -3.49 -10.11
N SER A 78 -14.93 -3.88 -10.57
CA SER A 78 -16.10 -4.28 -9.75
C SER A 78 -15.72 -5.31 -8.68
N GLY A 79 -15.82 -4.91 -7.41
CA GLY A 79 -15.21 -5.60 -6.25
C GLY A 79 -14.30 -4.67 -5.45
N SER A 80 -13.85 -3.57 -6.04
CA SER A 80 -13.41 -2.38 -5.33
C SER A 80 -14.64 -1.74 -4.69
N ALA A 81 -14.97 -2.10 -3.45
CA ALA A 81 -15.81 -1.24 -2.61
C ALA A 81 -15.27 0.18 -2.79
N GLY A 82 -16.11 1.16 -3.13
CA GLY A 82 -15.67 2.53 -3.38
C GLY A 82 -14.74 3.04 -2.26
N PRO A 83 -13.94 4.08 -2.51
CA PRO A 83 -12.86 4.50 -1.61
C PRO A 83 -13.32 4.39 -0.15
N ALA A 84 -12.68 3.50 0.61
CA ALA A 84 -13.15 3.19 1.96
C ALA A 84 -13.15 4.49 2.77
N ILE A 85 -14.33 4.95 3.16
CA ILE A 85 -14.55 6.22 3.89
C ILE A 85 -14.08 6.18 5.34
N ASP A 86 -13.59 5.03 5.81
CA ASP A 86 -12.93 4.94 7.09
C ASP A 86 -11.55 5.60 6.97
N GLU A 87 -11.39 6.70 7.71
CA GLU A 87 -10.17 7.50 7.79
C GLU A 87 -8.94 6.62 7.90
N ILE A 88 -8.11 6.64 6.86
CA ILE A 88 -6.72 6.25 7.00
C ILE A 88 -5.87 7.06 6.05
N SER A 89 -4.70 7.33 6.59
CA SER A 89 -3.77 8.35 6.17
C SER A 89 -2.56 8.11 7.09
N TYR A 90 -1.30 8.13 6.67
CA TYR A 90 -0.70 8.86 5.58
C TYR A 90 0.79 8.51 5.44
N TRP A 91 1.64 9.40 4.91
CA TRP A 91 2.99 9.17 4.41
C TRP A 91 4.00 10.05 5.18
N ASP A 92 5.32 9.84 5.14
CA ASP A 92 6.25 10.98 5.22
C ASP A 92 7.75 10.67 4.98
N ARG A 93 8.52 11.66 4.49
CA ARG A 93 9.93 11.87 4.85
C ARG A 93 10.15 13.03 5.85
N VAL A 94 9.38 14.14 5.79
CA VAL A 94 9.15 15.20 6.82
C VAL A 94 7.82 16.04 6.63
N SER A 95 7.08 16.09 5.47
CA SER A 95 5.57 16.29 5.42
C SER A 95 4.80 15.86 4.11
N GLY A 96 5.12 14.74 3.43
CA GLY A 96 4.24 14.16 2.38
C GLY A 96 3.27 13.13 2.97
N TRP A 97 2.02 13.02 2.49
CA TRP A 97 0.74 12.63 3.16
C TRP A 97 0.61 12.84 4.68
N LEU A 98 -0.53 13.40 5.11
CA LEU A 98 -1.03 13.55 6.50
C LEU A 98 -2.57 13.47 6.58
N THR A 99 -3.19 12.62 7.43
CA THR A 99 -4.58 12.62 7.98
C THR A 99 -4.80 11.67 9.19
N VAL A 100 -5.68 12.09 10.10
CA VAL A 100 -5.64 11.82 11.55
C VAL A 100 -6.94 11.14 12.00
N HIS A 101 -7.00 10.80 13.29
CA HIS A 101 -8.00 10.01 14.01
C HIS A 101 -9.48 10.43 13.86
N MET A 102 -10.31 9.40 13.77
CA MET A 102 -11.64 9.28 14.37
C MET A 102 -11.67 7.97 15.15
N GLY A 103 -11.69 8.06 16.48
CA GLY A 103 -11.85 6.94 17.42
C GLY A 103 -10.97 7.04 18.65
#